data_AF-N8Q512-F1
#
_entry.id   AF-N8Q512-F1
#
_cell.length_a   1.000
_cell.length_b   1.000
_cell.length_c   1.000
_cell.angle_alpha   90.00
_cell.angle_beta   90.00
_cell.angle_gamma   90.00
#
_symmetry.space_group_name_H-M   'P 1'
#
loop_
_entity.id
_entity.type
_entity.pdbx_description
1 polymer ?
#
loop_
_entity_poly.entity_id
_entity_poly.type
_entity_poly.pdbx_seq_one_letter_code
_entity_poly.pdbx_strand_id
1 'polypeptide(L)'
;MLTWILGAVIGGGIMTGTAHADFLPPDQAFQFQVVSTSQDQAELSWKIADGYYLYHDQLKVSHQQTPVKLALPKPEDKDDPNFGLTQVHYGQVKTNMKVQPN
;
A
#
# COMPACT_ATOMS: atom_id res chain seq x y z
N MET A 1 4.39 -2.98 -44.25
CA MET A 1 4.17 -1.52 -44.32
C MET A 1 2.80 -1.24 -43.72
N LEU A 2 2.76 -0.29 -42.79
CA LEU A 2 1.68 0.02 -41.86
C LEU A 2 0.54 0.78 -42.56
N THR A 3 -0.72 0.41 -42.31
CA THR A 3 -1.86 1.34 -42.05
C THR A 3 -3.15 0.54 -41.92
N TRP A 4 -3.75 0.54 -40.71
CA TRP A 4 -5.18 0.29 -40.55
C TRP A 4 -5.76 1.53 -39.88
N ILE A 5 -6.55 2.29 -40.64
CA ILE A 5 -7.47 3.29 -40.09
C ILE A 5 -8.70 2.49 -39.66
N LEU A 6 -9.04 2.54 -38.37
CA LEU A 6 -10.39 2.22 -37.95
C LEU A 6 -11.03 3.50 -37.41
N GLY A 7 -11.95 4.04 -38.20
CA GLY A 7 -12.92 5.01 -37.71
C GLY A 7 -13.91 4.31 -36.79
N ALA A 8 -14.24 4.96 -35.68
CA ALA A 8 -15.39 4.59 -34.85
C ALA A 8 -16.16 5.86 -34.49
N VAL A 9 -17.34 5.93 -35.10
CA VAL A 9 -18.59 6.64 -34.77
C VAL A 9 -18.59 7.51 -33.50
N ILE A 10 -18.90 8.78 -33.68
CA ILE A 10 -19.36 9.71 -32.63
C ILE A 10 -20.84 9.43 -32.35
N GLY A 11 -21.16 8.94 -31.16
CA GLY A 11 -22.52 8.87 -30.61
C GLY A 11 -22.60 9.70 -29.34
N GLY A 12 -23.45 10.74 -29.32
CA GLY A 12 -23.58 11.69 -28.22
C GLY A 12 -24.51 11.23 -27.07
N GLY A 13 -24.31 11.87 -25.91
CA GLY A 13 -25.12 11.76 -24.67
C GLY A 13 -24.76 10.52 -23.84
N ILE A 14 -24.40 10.57 -22.56
CA ILE A 14 -24.80 11.45 -21.46
C ILE A 14 -23.56 11.63 -20.56
N MET A 15 -23.25 12.87 -20.17
CA MET A 15 -22.35 13.14 -19.05
C MET A 15 -23.04 12.69 -17.75
N THR A 16 -22.92 11.42 -17.38
CA THR A 16 -23.14 11.00 -16.00
C THR A 16 -21.83 11.20 -15.26
N GLY A 17 -21.57 12.44 -14.82
CA GLY A 17 -20.58 12.70 -13.79
C GLY A 17 -21.08 12.09 -12.49
N THR A 18 -20.88 10.78 -12.31
CA THR A 18 -20.97 10.17 -10.99
C THR A 18 -19.75 10.67 -10.22
N ALA A 19 -20.00 11.43 -9.15
CA ALA A 19 -18.98 11.73 -8.16
C ALA A 19 -18.59 10.44 -7.43
N HIS A 20 -17.87 9.54 -8.11
CA HIS A 20 -16.99 8.63 -7.42
C HIS A 20 -15.88 9.51 -6.87
N ALA A 21 -15.83 9.68 -5.55
CA ALA A 21 -14.55 9.93 -4.93
C ALA A 21 -13.68 8.73 -5.34
N ASP A 22 -12.87 8.91 -6.37
CA ASP A 22 -12.03 7.87 -6.93
C ASP A 22 -11.06 7.44 -5.83
N PHE A 23 -11.38 6.33 -5.18
CA PHE A 23 -10.47 5.70 -4.23
C PHE A 23 -9.14 5.47 -4.94
N LEU A 24 -8.05 5.84 -4.28
CA LEU A 24 -6.73 5.60 -4.81
C LEU A 24 -6.56 4.09 -5.01
N PRO A 25 -5.95 3.66 -6.13
CA PRO A 25 -5.52 2.28 -6.27
C PRO A 25 -4.63 1.87 -5.09
N PRO A 26 -4.68 0.61 -4.62
CA PRO A 26 -3.93 0.17 -3.45
C PRO A 26 -2.44 0.50 -3.50
N ASP A 27 -1.79 0.35 -4.67
CA ASP A 27 -0.36 0.65 -4.83
C ASP A 27 -0.04 2.15 -4.70
N GLN A 28 -1.03 3.04 -4.92
CA GLN A 28 -0.90 4.48 -4.71
C GLN A 28 -1.19 4.86 -3.26
N ALA A 29 -2.19 4.22 -2.64
CA ALA A 29 -2.57 4.42 -1.25
C ALA A 29 -1.53 3.87 -0.27
N PHE A 30 -0.84 2.78 -0.63
CA PHE A 30 0.10 2.05 0.22
C PHE A 30 1.38 1.74 -0.55
N GLN A 31 2.25 2.74 -0.64
CA GLN A 31 3.52 2.61 -1.37
C GLN A 31 4.56 1.93 -0.50
N PHE A 32 4.90 0.68 -0.84
CA PHE A 32 5.92 -0.11 -0.16
C PHE A 32 7.30 0.06 -0.80
N GLN A 33 8.34 0.19 0.04
CA GLN A 33 9.73 0.27 -0.39
C GLN A 33 10.65 -0.50 0.57
N VAL A 34 11.68 -1.12 0.01
CA VAL A 34 12.78 -1.74 0.76
C VAL A 34 14.10 -1.13 0.30
N VAL A 35 14.94 -0.72 1.26
CA VAL A 35 16.27 -0.16 1.00
C VAL A 35 17.30 -0.92 1.84
N SER A 36 18.35 -1.44 1.21
CA SER A 36 19.48 -2.00 1.97
C SER A 36 20.25 -0.86 2.64
N THR A 37 20.30 -0.88 3.97
CA THR A 37 20.98 0.14 4.78
C THR A 37 22.39 -0.30 5.17
N SER A 38 22.68 -1.61 5.11
CA SER A 38 23.99 -2.22 5.34
C SER A 38 24.03 -3.62 4.73
N GLN A 39 25.20 -4.27 4.76
CA GLN A 39 25.38 -5.63 4.22
C GLN A 39 24.40 -6.66 4.84
N ASP A 40 24.03 -6.48 6.10
CA ASP A 40 23.16 -7.40 6.84
C ASP A 40 21.83 -6.75 7.29
N GLN A 41 21.48 -5.57 6.76
CA GLN A 41 20.26 -4.85 7.14
C GLN A 41 19.52 -4.23 5.96
N ALA A 42 18.20 -4.25 6.05
CA ALA A 42 17.31 -3.51 5.17
C ALA A 42 16.26 -2.74 5.98
N GLU A 43 15.96 -1.52 5.55
CA GLU A 43 14.80 -0.76 5.99
C GLU A 43 13.61 -1.07 5.08
N LEU A 44 12.47 -1.37 5.69
CA LEU A 44 11.19 -1.50 5.04
C LEU A 44 10.35 -0.28 5.40
N SER A 45 9.73 0.32 4.40
CA SER A 45 8.85 1.46 4.61
C SER A 45 7.56 1.35 3.81
N TRP A 46 6.45 1.74 4.42
CA TRP A 46 5.17 1.93 3.77
C TRP A 46 4.77 3.39 3.90
N LYS A 47 4.57 4.08 2.79
CA LYS A 47 3.96 5.41 2.75
C LYS A 47 2.46 5.25 2.50
N ILE A 48 1.66 5.79 3.40
CA ILE A 48 0.21 5.67 3.42
C ILE A 48 -0.37 7.03 3.02
N ALA A 49 -1.24 7.04 2.02
CA ALA A 49 -1.91 8.26 1.58
C ALA A 49 -2.86 8.81 2.66
N ASP A 50 -3.11 10.11 2.63
CA ASP A 50 -4.01 10.76 3.58
C ASP A 50 -5.44 10.18 3.46
N GLY A 51 -6.04 9.88 4.61
CA GLY A 51 -7.34 9.22 4.69
C GLY A 51 -7.30 7.69 4.61
N TYR A 52 -6.13 7.08 4.44
CA TYR A 52 -5.91 5.64 4.43
C TYR A 52 -5.16 5.17 5.69
N TYR A 53 -5.29 3.89 6.02
CA TYR A 53 -4.62 3.28 7.17
C TYR A 53 -4.30 1.81 6.92
N LEU A 54 -3.29 1.31 7.63
CA LEU A 54 -2.91 -0.11 7.65
C LEU A 54 -3.16 -0.68 9.04
N TYR A 55 -3.83 -1.83 9.12
CA TYR A 55 -4.02 -2.55 10.38
C TYR A 55 -2.67 -3.09 10.89
N HIS A 56 -2.37 -2.85 12.16
CA HIS A 56 -1.11 -3.23 12.81
C HIS A 56 -0.84 -4.73 12.69
N ASP A 57 -1.83 -5.56 13.01
CA ASP A 57 -1.68 -7.03 13.03
C ASP A 57 -1.60 -7.67 11.64
N GLN A 58 -1.92 -6.90 10.59
CA GLN A 58 -1.89 -7.36 9.19
C GLN A 58 -0.55 -7.08 8.51
N LEU A 59 0.32 -6.29 9.13
CA LEU A 59 1.68 -6.04 8.64
C LEU A 59 2.58 -7.25 8.91
N LYS A 60 2.73 -8.10 7.90
CA LYS A 60 3.53 -9.32 7.97
C LYS A 60 4.54 -9.34 6.83
N VAL A 61 5.78 -9.70 7.16
CA VAL A 61 6.86 -9.88 6.18
C VAL A 61 7.41 -11.28 6.35
N SER A 62 7.65 -11.96 5.23
CA SER A 62 8.25 -13.28 5.19
C SER A 62 9.43 -13.28 4.23
N HIS A 63 10.52 -13.94 4.62
CA HIS A 63 11.69 -14.17 3.79
C HIS A 63 11.85 -15.68 3.57
N GLN A 64 11.87 -16.12 2.31
CA GLN A 64 11.92 -17.55 1.96
C GLN A 64 10.87 -18.38 2.75
N GLN A 65 9.62 -17.91 2.77
CA GLN A 65 8.50 -18.50 3.51
C GLN A 65 8.64 -18.51 5.05
N THR A 66 9.72 -17.97 5.60
CA THR A 66 9.92 -17.81 7.04
C THR A 66 9.43 -16.44 7.49
N PRO A 67 8.45 -16.36 8.42
CA PRO A 67 8.00 -15.09 8.96
C PRO A 67 9.15 -14.34 9.65
N VAL A 68 9.27 -13.05 9.38
CA VAL A 68 10.24 -12.16 10.01
C VAL A 68 9.54 -11.35 11.07
N LYS A 69 10.09 -11.35 12.29
CA LYS A 69 9.59 -10.48 13.35
C LYS A 69 10.01 -9.05 13.08
N LEU A 70 9.03 -8.18 12.85
CA LEU A 70 9.24 -6.76 12.61
C LEU A 70 9.12 -5.97 13.92
N ALA A 71 9.97 -4.96 14.08
CA ALA A 71 9.80 -3.94 15.11
C ALA A 71 8.98 -2.79 14.50
N LEU A 72 7.66 -2.94 14.50
CA LEU A 72 6.74 -1.91 13.99
C LEU A 72 6.69 -0.70 14.95
N PRO A 73 6.41 0.51 14.46
CA PRO A 73 6.17 1.67 15.30
C PRO A 73 4.94 1.46 16.20
N LYS A 74 4.77 2.33 17.19
CA LYS A 74 3.58 2.29 18.06
C LYS A 74 2.32 2.53 17.20
N PRO A 75 1.32 1.64 17.23
CA PRO A 75 0.06 1.88 16.53
C PRO A 75 -0.83 2.90 17.25
N GLU A 76 -1.85 3.36 16.53
CA GLU A 76 -2.96 4.13 17.05
C GLU A 76 -4.20 3.24 17.20
N ASP A 77 -4.94 3.41 18.29
CA ASP A 77 -6.21 2.72 18.48
C ASP A 77 -7.29 3.41 17.61
N LYS A 78 -8.06 2.61 16.88
CA LYS A 78 -9.16 3.04 16.02
C LYS A 78 -10.40 2.21 16.30
N ASP A 79 -11.49 2.90 16.59
CA ASP A 79 -12.81 2.28 16.55
C ASP A 79 -13.28 2.18 15.08
N ASP A 80 -13.29 0.96 14.55
CA ASP A 80 -13.70 0.64 13.20
C ASP A 80 -15.13 0.08 13.21
N PRO A 81 -16.07 0.62 12.41
CA PRO A 81 -17.47 0.18 12.43
C PRO A 81 -17.67 -1.31 12.12
N ASN A 82 -16.72 -1.95 11.40
CA ASN A 82 -16.82 -3.35 11.02
C ASN A 82 -16.10 -4.27 11.99
N PHE A 83 -15.02 -3.80 12.63
CA PHE A 83 -14.11 -4.62 13.44
C PHE A 83 -14.03 -4.20 14.92
N GLY A 84 -14.67 -3.10 15.31
CA GLY A 84 -14.57 -2.49 16.63
C GLY A 84 -13.21 -1.86 16.89
N LEU A 85 -12.77 -1.90 18.16
CA LEU A 85 -11.48 -1.36 18.57
C LEU A 85 -10.31 -2.16 17.97
N THR A 86 -9.57 -1.52 17.07
CA THR A 86 -8.44 -2.09 16.32
C THR A 86 -7.22 -1.20 16.42
N GLN A 87 -6.05 -1.72 16.06
CA GLN A 87 -4.80 -0.95 16.02
C GLN A 87 -4.38 -0.71 14.58
N VAL A 88 -4.06 0.55 14.25
CA VAL A 88 -3.78 0.99 12.89
C VAL A 88 -2.56 1.91 12.83
N HIS A 89 -2.04 2.11 11.62
CA HIS A 89 -1.00 3.08 11.29
C HIS A 89 -1.45 4.02 10.19
N TYR A 90 -1.08 5.29 10.33
CA TYR A 90 -1.30 6.35 9.33
C TYR A 90 0.03 6.91 8.84
N GLY A 91 0.00 7.59 7.68
CA GLY A 91 1.12 8.36 7.15
C GLY A 91 2.33 7.54 6.72
N GLN A 92 3.12 7.03 7.67
CA GLN A 92 4.29 6.21 7.37
C GLN A 92 4.57 5.15 8.43
N VAL A 93 4.82 3.93 7.97
CA VAL A 93 5.36 2.84 8.78
C VAL A 93 6.80 2.58 8.33
N LYS A 94 7.75 2.56 9.27
CA LYS A 94 9.13 2.14 9.02
C LYS A 94 9.55 1.05 10.00
N THR A 95 10.27 0.06 9.50
CA THR A 95 10.86 -0.98 10.34
C THR A 95 12.15 -1.49 9.71
N ASN A 96 13.04 -2.02 10.53
CA ASN A 96 14.26 -2.65 10.04
C ASN A 96 14.13 -4.17 10.11
N MET A 97 14.80 -4.84 9.19
CA MET A 97 15.01 -6.28 9.26
C MET A 97 16.47 -6.61 9.04
N LYS A 98 16.92 -7.69 9.68
CA LYS A 98 18.19 -8.32 9.32
C LYS A 98 17.99 -9.10 8.03
N VAL A 99 18.91 -8.92 7.09
CA VAL A 99 19.02 -9.74 5.88
C VAL A 99 20.30 -10.56 5.99
N GLN A 100 20.27 -11.82 5.60
CA GLN A 100 21.50 -12.61 5.49
C GLN A 100 22.09 -12.36 4.10
N PRO A 101 23.37 -11.97 3.99
CA PRO A 101 24.04 -11.97 2.70
C PRO A 101 24.08 -13.41 2.17
N ASN A 102 23.73 -13.58 0.89
CA ASN A 102 23.84 -14.85 0.18
C ASN A 102 25.30 -15.28 0.01
#